data_AF-A0A928K9Y5-F1
#
_entry.id   AF-A0A928K9Y5-F1
#
_cell.length_a   1.000
_cell.length_b   1.000
_cell.length_c   1.000
_cell.angle_alpha   90.00
_cell.angle_beta   90.00
_cell.angle_gamma   90.00
#
_symmetry.space_group_name_H-M   'P 1'
#
loop_
_entity.id
_entity.type
_entity.pdbx_description
1 polymer ?
#
loop_
_entity_poly.entity_id
_entity_poly.type
_entity_poly.pdbx_seq_one_letter_code
_entity_poly.pdbx_strand_id
1 'polypeptide(L)'
;MHIDYDVGRLKAIVDSLCVLTGLSMAVADHERQVLYSHTKERDAFCERIHREQPMACVCSDHELMDKCVQSRAPVSHLCHAGILDTVVPIIKEGAVVAYIFIGRIRPTFHARDNRHLDGLPEDIRREYARLSYLTRDRLDALLELLPLVFFDNAIRIRHDELMTRVIRYVDAHLGEKLTVEGLCKAMFVSKNTLYEGFHTFCGCTVGEYVTRRRLEEACRRLEDTDRRAQDIARELGFDNYAYFSRLFKKHTGRSPTEYRRHSV
;
A
#
# COMPACT_ATOMS: atom_id res chain seq x y z
N MET A 1 1.71 17.75 -5.23
CA MET A 1 2.11 16.67 -6.16
C MET A 1 0.99 15.66 -6.15
N HIS A 2 0.25 15.54 -7.24
CA HIS A 2 -0.65 14.41 -7.41
C HIS A 2 -0.11 13.51 -8.50
N ILE A 3 -0.27 12.22 -8.29
CA ILE A 3 0.29 11.21 -9.17
C ILE A 3 -0.90 10.50 -9.78
N ASP A 4 -1.00 10.60 -11.10
CA ASP A 4 -1.97 9.90 -11.92
C ASP A 4 -1.40 8.56 -12.34
N TYR A 5 -2.12 7.50 -11.99
CA TYR A 5 -1.76 6.12 -12.29
C TYR A 5 -2.67 5.59 -13.38
N ASP A 6 -2.12 5.31 -14.55
CA ASP A 6 -2.82 4.56 -15.60
C ASP A 6 -2.88 3.08 -15.18
N VAL A 7 -3.90 2.75 -14.39
CA VAL A 7 -4.08 1.40 -13.83
C VAL A 7 -4.20 0.34 -14.92
N GLY A 8 -4.79 0.67 -16.07
CA GLY A 8 -4.90 -0.22 -17.22
C GLY A 8 -3.52 -0.58 -17.78
N ARG A 9 -2.65 0.42 -17.92
CA ARG A 9 -1.27 0.22 -18.38
C ARG A 9 -0.38 -0.42 -17.33
N LEU A 10 -0.52 -0.06 -16.05
CA LEU A 10 0.16 -0.73 -14.93
C LEU A 10 -0.17 -2.22 -14.93
N LYS A 11 -1.44 -2.58 -15.06
CA LYS A 11 -1.88 -3.98 -15.15
C LYS A 11 -1.22 -4.70 -16.32
N ALA A 12 -1.24 -4.13 -17.52
CA ALA A 12 -0.63 -4.75 -18.70
C ALA A 12 0.89 -4.99 -18.53
N ILE A 13 1.60 -4.05 -17.92
CA ILE A 13 3.03 -4.17 -17.61
C ILE A 13 3.26 -5.28 -16.59
N VAL A 14 2.55 -5.24 -15.46
CA VAL A 14 2.65 -6.23 -14.38
C VAL A 14 2.34 -7.64 -14.88
N ASP A 15 1.25 -7.80 -15.63
CA ASP A 15 0.85 -9.09 -16.22
C ASP A 15 1.96 -9.64 -17.13
N SER A 16 2.52 -8.79 -17.99
CA SER A 16 3.60 -9.19 -18.92
C SER A 16 4.86 -9.61 -18.17
N LEU A 17 5.25 -8.87 -17.12
CA LEU A 17 6.40 -9.21 -16.28
C LEU A 17 6.17 -10.48 -15.48
N CYS A 18 4.97 -10.72 -14.95
CA CYS A 18 4.62 -11.95 -14.25
C CYS A 18 4.67 -13.17 -15.18
N VAL A 19 4.20 -13.03 -16.42
CA VAL A 19 4.32 -14.07 -17.46
C VAL A 19 5.80 -14.35 -17.79
N LEU A 20 6.61 -13.31 -18.01
CA LEU A 20 8.01 -13.43 -18.38
C LEU A 20 8.87 -14.06 -17.27
N THR A 21 8.70 -13.57 -16.04
CA THR A 21 9.57 -13.93 -14.91
C THR A 21 9.08 -15.16 -14.17
N GLY A 22 7.79 -15.44 -14.26
CA GLY A 22 7.13 -16.43 -13.43
C GLY A 22 7.00 -16.02 -11.96
N LEU A 23 7.06 -14.73 -11.64
CA LEU A 23 6.90 -14.20 -10.29
C LEU A 23 5.49 -13.63 -10.09
N SER A 24 5.14 -13.38 -8.84
CA SER A 24 3.95 -12.61 -8.47
C SER A 24 4.39 -11.19 -8.13
N MET A 25 3.68 -10.20 -8.68
CA MET A 25 4.01 -8.79 -8.53
C MET A 25 2.77 -7.97 -8.23
N ALA A 26 2.95 -6.91 -7.46
CA ALA A 26 1.92 -5.92 -7.20
C ALA A 26 2.49 -4.51 -7.34
N VAL A 27 1.63 -3.55 -7.67
CA VAL A 27 1.97 -2.13 -7.70
C VAL A 27 1.14 -1.43 -6.65
N ALA A 28 1.79 -0.64 -5.81
CA ALA A 28 1.16 0.27 -4.88
C ALA A 28 1.48 1.73 -5.23
N ASP A 29 0.55 2.62 -4.93
CA ASP A 29 0.77 4.06 -5.07
C ASP A 29 1.69 4.62 -3.97
N HIS A 30 2.05 5.89 -4.09
CA HIS A 30 2.80 6.62 -3.06
C HIS A 30 2.13 6.66 -1.67
N GLU A 31 0.80 6.43 -1.58
CA GLU A 31 0.03 6.35 -0.33
C GLU A 31 -0.02 4.91 0.22
N ARG A 32 0.79 4.00 -0.34
CA ARG A 32 0.92 2.58 0.03
C ARG A 32 -0.31 1.73 -0.28
N GLN A 33 -1.23 2.23 -1.10
CA GLN A 33 -2.41 1.47 -1.51
C GLN A 33 -2.08 0.62 -2.73
N VAL A 34 -2.41 -0.67 -2.66
CA VAL A 34 -2.24 -1.58 -3.79
C VAL A 34 -3.22 -1.20 -4.90
N LEU A 35 -2.68 -0.73 -6.02
CA LEU A 35 -3.42 -0.38 -7.23
C LEU A 35 -3.78 -1.63 -8.05
N TYR A 36 -2.86 -2.59 -8.11
CA TYR A 36 -3.03 -3.84 -8.83
C TYR A 36 -2.10 -4.92 -8.28
N SER A 37 -2.56 -6.16 -8.24
CA SER A 37 -1.75 -7.33 -7.88
C SER A 37 -2.04 -8.45 -8.87
N HIS A 38 -0.98 -9.02 -9.43
CA HIS A 38 -1.05 -10.27 -10.17
C HIS A 38 -0.57 -11.40 -9.26
N THR A 39 -1.48 -12.30 -8.93
CA THR A 39 -1.24 -13.47 -8.10
C THR A 39 -1.38 -14.71 -8.98
N LYS A 40 -0.42 -15.64 -8.88
CA LYS A 40 -0.55 -16.91 -9.57
C LYS A 40 -1.55 -17.81 -8.86
N GLU A 41 -2.25 -18.65 -9.62
CA GLU A 41 -3.10 -19.74 -9.09
C GLU A 41 -2.34 -20.71 -8.15
N ARG A 42 -1.00 -20.65 -8.09
CA ARG A 42 -0.14 -21.52 -7.28
C ARG A 42 0.31 -20.92 -5.95
N ASP A 43 -0.16 -19.72 -5.59
CA ASP A 43 0.26 -19.00 -4.38
C ASP A 43 -0.52 -19.39 -3.11
N ALA A 44 -1.01 -20.64 -3.06
CA ALA A 44 -1.85 -21.17 -1.97
C ALA A 44 -1.24 -20.95 -0.58
N PHE A 45 0.09 -21.04 -0.45
CA PHE A 45 0.79 -20.76 0.80
C PHE A 45 0.54 -19.32 1.27
N CYS A 46 0.83 -18.33 0.42
CA CYS A 46 0.66 -16.92 0.78
C CYS A 46 -0.81 -16.56 0.98
N GLU A 47 -1.73 -17.14 0.21
CA GLU A 47 -3.18 -16.94 0.42
C GLU A 47 -3.63 -17.47 1.79
N ARG A 48 -3.14 -18.64 2.20
CA ARG A 48 -3.40 -19.22 3.51
C ARG A 48 -2.81 -18.36 4.63
N ILE A 49 -1.54 -18.01 4.53
CA ILE A 49 -0.86 -17.15 5.51
C ILE A 49 -1.54 -15.79 5.61
N HIS A 50 -1.91 -15.17 4.50
CA HIS A 50 -2.62 -13.89 4.51
C HIS A 50 -4.00 -14.01 5.16
N ARG A 51 -4.70 -15.15 5.01
CA ARG A 51 -5.99 -15.37 5.69
C ARG A 51 -5.83 -15.54 7.20
N GLU A 52 -4.79 -16.24 7.62
CA GLU A 52 -4.53 -16.54 9.04
C GLU A 52 -3.88 -15.35 9.77
N GLN A 53 -2.97 -14.64 9.11
CA GLN A 53 -2.10 -13.60 9.68
C GLN A 53 -2.02 -12.34 8.80
N PRO A 54 -3.14 -11.74 8.37
CA PRO A 54 -3.13 -10.62 7.43
C PRO A 54 -2.36 -9.40 7.95
N MET A 55 -2.40 -9.14 9.26
CA MET A 55 -1.69 -8.01 9.86
C MET A 55 -0.17 -8.19 9.84
N ALA A 56 0.32 -9.40 10.06
CA ALA A 56 1.75 -9.66 9.97
C ALA A 56 2.25 -9.45 8.54
N CYS A 57 1.44 -9.77 7.51
CA CYS A 57 1.76 -9.45 6.12
C CYS A 57 1.81 -7.93 5.91
N VAL A 58 0.77 -7.20 6.34
CA VAL A 58 0.68 -5.74 6.17
C VAL A 58 1.83 -5.01 6.88
N CYS A 59 2.13 -5.38 8.13
CA CYS A 59 3.25 -4.81 8.87
C CYS A 59 4.59 -5.09 8.19
N SER A 60 4.79 -6.32 7.66
CA SER A 60 5.98 -6.68 6.89
C SER A 60 6.12 -5.81 5.64
N ASP A 61 5.03 -5.60 4.88
CA ASP A 61 5.01 -4.75 3.68
C ASP A 61 5.30 -3.28 4.03
N HIS A 62 4.71 -2.77 5.11
CA HIS A 62 4.93 -1.40 5.59
C HIS A 62 6.38 -1.17 6.00
N GLU A 63 6.97 -2.08 6.78
CA GLU A 63 8.38 -2.00 7.18
C GLU A 63 9.30 -2.00 5.95
N LEU A 64 8.98 -2.83 4.95
CA LEU A 64 9.73 -2.89 3.71
C LEU A 64 9.63 -1.60 2.89
N MET A 65 8.43 -1.01 2.79
CA MET A 65 8.22 0.29 2.16
C MET A 65 8.94 1.43 2.90
N ASP A 66 8.94 1.43 4.24
CA ASP A 66 9.66 2.45 5.03
C ASP A 66 11.16 2.43 4.74
N LYS A 67 11.77 1.24 4.72
CA LYS A 67 13.19 1.07 4.34
C LYS A 67 13.45 1.48 2.90
N CYS A 68 12.52 1.18 1.99
CA CYS A 68 12.61 1.57 0.59
C CYS A 68 12.58 3.10 0.42
N VAL A 69 11.69 3.81 1.13
CA VAL A 69 11.64 5.28 1.12
C VAL A 69 12.94 5.89 1.66
N GLN A 70 13.48 5.33 2.74
CA GLN A 70 14.71 5.81 3.36
C GLN A 70 15.93 5.62 2.45
N SER A 71 16.07 4.44 1.84
CA SER A 71 17.21 4.09 0.99
C SER A 71 17.10 4.62 -0.45
N ARG A 72 15.88 4.86 -0.93
CA ARG A 72 15.56 5.19 -2.34
C ARG A 72 16.11 4.16 -3.33
N ALA A 73 16.17 2.91 -2.91
CA ALA A 73 16.68 1.79 -3.69
C ALA A 73 15.79 0.56 -3.46
N PRO A 74 15.88 -0.48 -4.31
CA PRO A 74 15.25 -1.76 -4.04
C PRO A 74 15.65 -2.31 -2.67
N VAL A 75 14.67 -2.79 -1.90
CA VAL A 75 14.91 -3.43 -0.60
C VAL A 75 14.27 -4.80 -0.60
N SER A 76 15.02 -5.80 -0.14
CA SER A 76 14.54 -7.17 0.04
C SER A 76 14.66 -7.59 1.49
N HIS A 77 13.69 -8.36 1.99
CA HIS A 77 13.79 -9.04 3.28
C HIS A 77 13.02 -10.37 3.27
N LEU A 78 13.22 -11.17 4.31
CA LEU A 78 12.29 -12.26 4.60
C LEU A 78 11.07 -11.68 5.31
N CYS A 79 9.88 -11.94 4.78
CA CYS A 79 8.65 -11.62 5.49
C CYS A 79 8.48 -12.54 6.71
N HIS A 80 7.48 -12.24 7.53
CA HIS A 80 7.18 -13.01 8.74
C HIS A 80 6.93 -14.52 8.49
N ALA A 81 6.60 -14.90 7.25
CA ALA A 81 6.38 -16.30 6.83
C ALA A 81 7.61 -16.95 6.17
N GLY A 82 8.78 -16.29 6.19
CA GLY A 82 10.04 -16.83 5.69
C GLY A 82 10.14 -16.91 4.16
N ILE A 83 9.42 -16.03 3.46
CA ILE A 83 9.48 -15.84 2.02
C ILE A 83 10.25 -14.56 1.73
N LEU A 84 11.00 -14.54 0.62
CA LEU A 84 11.65 -13.32 0.16
C LEU A 84 10.64 -12.39 -0.49
N ASP A 85 10.44 -11.22 0.11
CA ASP A 85 9.69 -10.11 -0.45
C ASP A 85 10.64 -8.95 -0.77
N THR A 86 10.41 -8.32 -1.91
CA THR A 86 11.21 -7.22 -2.43
C THR A 86 10.31 -6.08 -2.88
N VAL A 87 10.64 -4.86 -2.48
CA VAL A 87 10.00 -3.64 -2.94
C VAL A 87 10.99 -2.84 -3.76
N VAL A 88 10.52 -2.36 -4.91
CA VAL A 88 11.26 -1.47 -5.81
C VAL A 88 10.57 -0.10 -5.81
N PRO A 89 11.28 1.00 -5.50
CA PRO A 89 10.71 2.33 -5.60
C PRO A 89 10.67 2.76 -7.06
N ILE A 90 9.54 3.33 -7.48
CA ILE A 90 9.47 4.12 -8.70
C ILE A 90 9.71 5.57 -8.30
N ILE A 91 10.80 6.15 -8.80
CA ILE A 91 11.22 7.51 -8.43
C ILE A 91 10.99 8.44 -9.62
N LYS A 92 10.31 9.57 -9.38
CA LYS A 92 10.16 10.65 -10.35
C LYS A 92 10.36 11.99 -9.66
N GLU A 93 11.06 12.91 -10.33
CA GLU A 93 11.36 14.24 -9.79
C GLU A 93 12.00 14.19 -8.39
N GLY A 94 12.80 13.15 -8.10
CA GLY A 94 13.47 12.95 -6.81
C GLY A 94 12.58 12.43 -5.66
N ALA A 95 11.30 12.14 -5.93
CA ALA A 95 10.36 11.57 -4.96
C ALA A 95 9.97 10.12 -5.32
N VAL A 96 9.71 9.29 -4.31
CA VAL A 96 9.09 7.97 -4.51
C VAL A 96 7.62 8.19 -4.83
N VAL A 97 7.21 7.80 -6.04
CA VAL A 97 5.86 7.99 -6.56
C VAL A 97 5.05 6.69 -6.62
N ALA A 98 5.69 5.53 -6.50
CA ALA A 98 5.01 4.24 -6.41
C ALA A 98 5.97 3.16 -5.91
N TYR A 99 5.42 1.99 -5.60
CA TYR A 99 6.16 0.81 -5.19
C TYR A 99 5.78 -0.37 -6.09
N ILE A 100 6.76 -1.15 -6.51
CA ILE A 100 6.53 -2.47 -7.11
C ILE A 100 6.94 -3.51 -6.08
N PHE A 101 5.98 -4.31 -5.65
CA PHE A 101 6.22 -5.50 -4.85
C PHE A 101 6.53 -6.66 -5.78
N ILE A 102 7.59 -7.39 -5.47
CA ILE A 102 7.96 -8.66 -6.07
C ILE A 102 8.08 -9.62 -4.90
N GLY A 103 7.20 -10.62 -4.86
CA GLY A 103 7.08 -11.47 -3.69
C GLY A 103 6.82 -12.91 -4.04
N ARG A 104 6.58 -13.69 -2.97
CA ARG A 104 6.27 -15.13 -3.08
C ARG A 104 7.43 -15.93 -3.67
N ILE A 105 8.65 -15.50 -3.37
CA ILE A 105 9.88 -16.12 -3.79
C ILE A 105 10.47 -16.93 -2.65
N ARG A 106 10.72 -18.21 -2.89
CA ARG A 106 11.48 -19.03 -1.94
C ARG A 106 12.93 -18.53 -1.89
N PRO A 107 13.44 -18.12 -0.72
CA PRO A 107 14.81 -17.64 -0.60
C PRO A 107 15.81 -18.76 -0.89
N THR A 108 16.89 -18.40 -1.59
CA THR A 108 17.87 -19.37 -2.10
C THR A 108 19.22 -19.20 -1.41
N PHE A 109 19.49 -17.99 -0.90
CA PHE A 109 20.69 -17.61 -0.14
C PHE A 109 20.55 -17.86 1.36
N HIS A 110 19.31 -17.96 1.86
CA HIS A 110 18.98 -18.26 3.26
C HIS A 110 18.50 -19.71 3.46
N ALA A 111 18.90 -20.65 2.58
CA ALA A 111 18.47 -22.04 2.58
C ALA A 111 18.72 -22.83 3.89
N ARG A 112 19.41 -22.24 4.88
CA ARG A 112 19.60 -22.81 6.23
C ARG A 112 18.51 -22.42 7.24
N ASP A 113 17.58 -21.51 6.91
CA ASP A 113 16.64 -20.93 7.89
C ASP A 113 15.16 -21.28 7.65
N ASN A 114 14.90 -22.39 6.95
CA ASN A 114 13.56 -22.98 6.86
C ASN A 114 13.04 -23.53 8.21
N ARG A 115 13.69 -23.20 9.32
CA ARG A 115 13.27 -23.55 10.69
C ARG A 115 11.86 -23.06 11.02
N HIS A 116 11.44 -21.97 10.37
CA HIS A 116 10.06 -21.48 10.47
C HIS A 116 9.02 -22.47 9.90
N LEU A 117 9.45 -23.45 9.09
CA LEU A 117 8.61 -24.55 8.59
C LEU A 117 8.66 -25.81 9.46
N ASP A 118 9.56 -25.86 10.45
CA ASP A 118 9.68 -27.00 11.35
C ASP A 118 8.42 -27.10 12.21
N GLY A 119 7.87 -28.31 12.32
CA GLY A 119 6.62 -28.55 13.05
C GLY A 119 5.34 -28.08 12.34
N LEU A 120 5.43 -27.42 11.17
CA LEU A 120 4.24 -27.11 10.38
C LEU A 120 3.63 -28.36 9.72
N PRO A 121 2.30 -28.39 9.53
CA PRO A 121 1.61 -29.40 8.74
C PRO A 121 2.23 -29.66 7.36
N GLU A 122 2.20 -30.92 6.92
CA GLU A 122 2.82 -31.36 5.67
C GLU A 122 2.19 -30.73 4.41
N ASP A 123 0.91 -30.38 4.45
CA ASP A 123 0.25 -29.65 3.38
C ASP A 123 0.80 -28.22 3.24
N ILE A 124 1.04 -27.51 4.35
CA ILE A 124 1.65 -26.16 4.33
C ILE A 124 3.07 -26.22 3.74
N ARG A 125 3.87 -27.22 4.16
CA ARG A 125 5.22 -27.41 3.61
C ARG A 125 5.21 -27.68 2.11
N ARG A 126 4.25 -28.47 1.63
CA ARG A 126 4.08 -28.73 0.19
C ARG A 126 3.65 -27.49 -0.58
N GLU A 127 2.82 -26.63 0.00
CA GLU A 127 2.47 -25.34 -0.60
C GLU A 127 3.69 -24.41 -0.69
N TYR A 128 4.47 -24.28 0.39
CA TYR A 128 5.72 -23.50 0.40
C TYR A 128 6.71 -24.00 -0.66
N ALA A 129 6.85 -25.32 -0.82
CA ALA A 129 7.76 -25.92 -1.78
C ALA A 129 7.41 -25.62 -3.25
N ARG A 130 6.16 -25.23 -3.54
CA ARG A 130 5.67 -24.86 -4.87
C ARG A 130 5.90 -23.39 -5.24
N LEU A 131 6.30 -22.56 -4.29
CA LEU A 131 6.61 -21.15 -4.53
C LEU A 131 7.74 -21.01 -5.56
N SER A 132 7.70 -19.91 -6.30
CA SER A 132 8.72 -19.60 -7.29
C SER A 132 10.09 -19.48 -6.65
N TYR A 133 11.12 -19.93 -7.37
CA TYR A 133 12.52 -19.81 -6.98
C TYR A 133 13.23 -18.83 -7.91
N LEU A 134 14.06 -17.95 -7.37
CA LEU A 134 14.86 -16.99 -8.14
C LEU A 134 16.31 -16.95 -7.63
N THR A 135 17.26 -17.01 -8.55
CA THR A 135 18.69 -16.84 -8.23
C THR A 135 19.01 -15.36 -7.97
N ARG A 136 20.17 -15.10 -7.36
CA ARG A 136 20.60 -13.71 -7.05
C ARG A 136 20.74 -12.91 -8.33
N ASP A 137 21.49 -13.45 -9.28
CA ASP A 137 21.76 -12.79 -10.56
C ASP A 137 20.47 -12.48 -11.33
N ARG A 138 19.46 -13.36 -11.27
CA ARG A 138 18.17 -13.12 -11.92
C ARG A 138 17.34 -12.07 -11.18
N LEU A 139 17.41 -12.03 -9.85
CA LEU A 139 16.77 -10.98 -9.06
C LEU A 139 17.42 -9.63 -9.37
N ASP A 140 18.74 -9.55 -9.28
CA ASP A 140 19.48 -8.30 -9.50
C ASP A 140 19.22 -7.74 -10.91
N ALA A 141 19.28 -8.58 -11.95
CA ALA A 141 18.94 -8.17 -13.31
C ALA A 141 17.49 -7.68 -13.45
N LEU A 142 16.53 -8.31 -12.75
CA LEU A 142 15.14 -7.86 -12.75
C LEU A 142 15.00 -6.50 -12.06
N LEU A 143 15.67 -6.30 -10.93
CA LEU A 143 15.61 -5.04 -10.16
C LEU A 143 16.20 -3.87 -10.94
N GLU A 144 17.23 -4.10 -11.75
CA GLU A 144 17.81 -3.07 -12.64
C GLU A 144 16.86 -2.66 -13.77
N LEU A 145 16.09 -3.61 -14.33
CA LEU A 145 15.21 -3.36 -15.47
C LEU A 145 13.86 -2.75 -15.07
N LEU A 146 13.33 -3.08 -13.90
CA LEU A 146 11.98 -2.68 -13.48
C LEU A 146 11.75 -1.17 -13.49
N PRO A 147 12.62 -0.32 -12.90
CA PRO A 147 12.41 1.13 -12.94
C PRO A 147 12.25 1.66 -14.37
N LEU A 148 13.00 1.13 -15.34
CA LEU A 148 12.97 1.56 -16.74
C LEU A 148 11.63 1.28 -17.42
N VAL A 149 11.01 0.13 -17.12
CA VAL A 149 9.73 -0.26 -17.74
C VAL A 149 8.59 0.65 -17.25
N PHE A 150 8.63 1.05 -15.97
CA PHE A 150 7.59 1.84 -15.33
C PHE A 150 7.82 3.36 -15.43
N PHE A 151 9.03 3.83 -15.73
CA PHE A 151 9.39 5.25 -15.69
C PHE A 151 8.49 6.12 -16.58
N ASP A 152 8.26 5.80 -17.86
CA ASP A 152 7.52 6.73 -18.75
C ASP A 152 6.13 6.26 -19.19
N ASN A 153 5.74 5.06 -18.78
CA ASN A 153 4.62 4.39 -19.44
C ASN A 153 3.30 4.46 -18.67
N ALA A 154 3.29 4.54 -17.34
CA ALA A 154 2.03 4.35 -16.60
C ALA A 154 1.80 5.31 -15.42
N ILE A 155 2.78 6.13 -15.05
CA ILE A 155 2.70 7.01 -13.87
C ILE A 155 3.04 8.43 -14.31
N ARG A 156 2.15 9.39 -14.07
CA ARG A 156 2.34 10.80 -14.44
C ARG A 156 2.20 11.68 -13.21
N ILE A 157 3.16 12.58 -13.00
CA ILE A 157 3.01 13.63 -12.00
C ILE A 157 2.17 14.73 -12.62
N ARG A 158 1.03 15.05 -12.00
CA ARG A 158 0.22 16.21 -12.33
C ARG A 158 0.57 17.35 -11.39
N HIS A 159 0.90 18.49 -11.99
CA HIS A 159 1.15 19.74 -11.29
C HIS A 159 -0.11 20.61 -11.40
N ASP A 160 -0.94 20.57 -10.36
CA ASP A 160 -2.00 21.56 -10.14
C ASP A 160 -1.76 22.16 -8.75
N GLU A 161 -1.35 23.43 -8.72
CA GLU A 161 -0.98 24.13 -7.50
C GLU A 161 -2.19 24.32 -6.58
N LEU A 162 -3.36 24.61 -7.14
CA LEU A 162 -4.59 24.79 -6.39
C LEU A 162 -4.99 23.49 -5.72
N MET A 163 -5.05 22.38 -6.46
CA MET A 163 -5.43 21.09 -5.89
C MET A 163 -4.37 20.56 -4.91
N THR A 164 -3.08 20.81 -5.17
CA THR A 164 -2.01 20.52 -4.20
C THR A 164 -2.16 21.32 -2.91
N ARG A 165 -2.62 22.58 -2.97
CA ARG A 165 -2.95 23.37 -1.77
C ARG A 165 -4.17 22.82 -1.04
N VAL A 166 -5.21 22.41 -1.76
CA VAL A 166 -6.42 21.80 -1.17
C VAL A 166 -6.06 20.53 -0.41
N ILE A 167 -5.29 19.62 -1.01
CA ILE A 167 -4.85 18.36 -0.38
C ILE A 167 -4.06 18.64 0.90
N ARG A 168 -3.04 19.51 0.84
CA ARG A 168 -2.24 19.88 2.01
C ARG A 168 -3.09 20.48 3.13
N TYR A 169 -4.08 21.31 2.77
CA TYR A 169 -5.02 21.85 3.75
C TYR A 169 -5.82 20.72 4.41
N VAL A 170 -6.38 19.79 3.63
CA VAL A 170 -7.13 18.66 4.18
C VAL A 170 -6.29 17.82 5.13
N ASP A 171 -5.09 17.41 4.71
CA ASP A 171 -4.19 16.57 5.51
C ASP A 171 -3.79 17.23 6.84
N ALA A 172 -3.59 18.56 6.84
CA ALA A 172 -3.26 19.31 8.05
C ALA A 172 -4.44 19.49 9.02
N HIS A 173 -5.69 19.31 8.55
CA HIS A 173 -6.90 19.62 9.31
C HIS A 173 -7.86 18.41 9.40
N LEU A 174 -7.34 17.17 9.34
CA LEU A 174 -8.16 15.95 9.34
C LEU A 174 -9.10 15.84 10.55
N GLY A 175 -8.72 16.39 11.71
CA GLY A 175 -9.54 16.39 12.91
C GLY A 175 -10.68 17.41 12.94
N GLU A 176 -10.71 18.33 11.99
CA GLU A 176 -11.66 19.45 11.96
C GLU A 176 -12.90 19.14 11.12
N LYS A 177 -13.94 19.97 11.25
CA LYS A 177 -15.12 19.89 10.40
C LYS A 177 -14.82 20.49 9.01
N LEU A 178 -14.30 19.66 8.11
CA LEU A 178 -14.04 20.03 6.72
C LEU A 178 -15.33 20.01 5.89
N THR A 179 -15.77 21.18 5.43
CA THR A 179 -16.88 21.31 4.47
C THR A 179 -16.38 21.83 3.13
N VAL A 180 -17.10 21.53 2.05
CA VAL A 180 -16.78 22.03 0.71
C VAL A 180 -16.82 23.56 0.70
N GLU A 181 -17.79 24.18 1.38
CA GLU A 181 -17.88 25.62 1.53
C GLU A 181 -16.66 26.20 2.25
N GLY A 182 -16.20 25.54 3.33
CA GLY A 182 -15.02 25.96 4.08
C GLY A 182 -13.76 25.90 3.22
N LEU A 183 -13.59 24.83 2.44
CA LEU A 183 -12.47 24.68 1.51
C LEU A 183 -12.52 25.72 0.38
N CYS A 184 -13.69 25.98 -0.19
CA CYS A 184 -13.87 27.03 -1.20
C CYS A 184 -13.44 28.40 -0.67
N LYS A 185 -13.84 28.72 0.57
CA LYS A 185 -13.46 29.98 1.24
C LYS A 185 -11.95 30.04 1.53
N ALA A 186 -11.36 28.96 2.02
CA ALA A 186 -9.93 28.90 2.34
C ALA A 186 -9.03 28.98 1.09
N MET A 187 -9.53 28.49 -0.05
CA MET A 187 -8.79 28.43 -1.31
C MET A 187 -9.11 29.58 -2.27
N PHE A 188 -10.12 30.41 -1.97
CA PHE A 188 -10.65 31.48 -2.83
C PHE A 188 -11.15 30.98 -4.19
N VAL A 189 -11.92 29.88 -4.19
CA VAL A 189 -12.44 29.27 -5.42
C VAL A 189 -13.93 28.97 -5.35
N SER A 190 -14.55 28.81 -6.52
CA SER A 190 -15.95 28.36 -6.61
C SER A 190 -16.07 26.87 -6.28
N LYS A 191 -17.27 26.45 -5.86
CA LYS A 191 -17.59 25.01 -5.67
C LYS A 191 -17.37 24.21 -6.95
N ASN A 192 -17.71 24.76 -8.11
CA ASN A 192 -17.56 24.06 -9.38
C ASN A 192 -16.08 23.80 -9.69
N THR A 193 -15.24 24.82 -9.53
CA THR A 193 -13.78 24.71 -9.69
C THR A 193 -13.20 23.67 -8.73
N LEU A 194 -13.64 23.64 -7.47
CA LEU A 194 -13.18 22.66 -6.50
C LEU A 194 -13.65 21.24 -6.87
N TYR A 195 -14.90 21.04 -7.26
CA TYR A 195 -15.40 19.70 -7.61
C TYR A 195 -14.78 19.15 -8.88
N GLU A 196 -14.80 19.92 -9.97
CA GLU A 196 -14.20 19.50 -11.25
C GLU A 196 -12.69 19.29 -11.08
N GLY A 197 -12.00 20.27 -10.50
CA GLY A 197 -10.57 20.21 -10.28
C GLY A 197 -10.19 19.02 -9.39
N PHE A 198 -10.89 18.82 -8.26
CA PHE A 198 -10.53 17.75 -7.33
C PHE A 198 -10.89 16.37 -7.87
N HIS A 199 -11.99 16.22 -8.61
CA HIS A 199 -12.31 14.95 -9.25
C HIS A 199 -11.33 14.62 -10.38
N THR A 200 -10.98 15.60 -11.22
CA THR A 200 -10.01 15.40 -12.31
C THR A 200 -8.60 15.18 -11.78
N PHE A 201 -8.24 15.82 -10.68
CA PHE A 201 -6.94 15.68 -10.05
C PHE A 201 -6.89 14.40 -9.23
N CYS A 202 -7.73 14.21 -8.22
CA CYS A 202 -7.65 13.10 -7.26
C CYS A 202 -8.40 11.82 -7.65
N GLY A 203 -9.20 11.83 -8.73
CA GLY A 203 -10.02 10.68 -9.14
C GLY A 203 -11.16 10.29 -8.18
N CYS A 204 -11.44 11.14 -7.19
CA CYS A 204 -12.47 10.92 -6.17
C CYS A 204 -13.05 12.26 -5.67
N THR A 205 -14.11 12.21 -4.87
CA THR A 205 -14.65 13.40 -4.22
C THR A 205 -13.80 13.82 -3.02
N VAL A 206 -13.89 15.10 -2.64
CA VAL A 206 -13.24 15.64 -1.43
C VAL A 206 -13.64 14.86 -0.17
N GLY A 207 -14.92 14.50 -0.04
CA GLY A 207 -15.43 13.78 1.13
C GLY A 207 -14.89 12.34 1.23
N GLU A 208 -14.77 11.65 0.10
CA GLU A 208 -14.14 10.32 0.04
C GLU A 208 -12.66 10.40 0.41
N TYR A 209 -11.94 11.40 -0.12
CA TYR A 209 -10.54 11.65 0.22
C TYR A 209 -10.37 11.89 1.73
N VAL A 210 -11.11 12.84 2.31
CA VAL A 210 -11.08 13.13 3.76
C VAL A 210 -11.35 11.87 4.58
N THR A 211 -12.39 11.12 4.23
CA THR A 211 -12.77 9.90 4.94
C THR A 211 -11.65 8.87 4.91
N ARG A 212 -11.06 8.64 3.73
CA ARG A 212 -9.97 7.70 3.54
C ARG A 212 -8.74 8.09 4.35
N ARG A 213 -8.30 9.35 4.27
CA ARG A 213 -7.15 9.88 5.02
C ARG A 213 -7.34 9.77 6.54
N ARG A 214 -8.55 10.00 7.04
CA ARG A 214 -8.88 9.79 8.45
C ARG A 214 -8.79 8.31 8.87
N LEU A 215 -9.18 7.38 8.02
CA LEU A 215 -9.08 5.95 8.31
C LEU A 215 -7.62 5.48 8.33
N GLU A 216 -6.82 5.94 7.37
CA GLU A 216 -5.36 5.66 7.31
C GLU A 216 -4.64 6.19 8.56
N GLU A 217 -4.93 7.43 8.98
CA GLU A 217 -4.38 8.00 10.21
C GLU A 217 -4.87 7.26 11.46
N ALA A 218 -6.10 6.76 11.46
CA ALA A 218 -6.61 5.92 12.55
C ALA A 218 -5.84 4.60 12.66
N CYS A 219 -5.52 3.94 11.54
CA CYS A 219 -4.69 2.74 11.54
C CYS A 219 -3.34 3.03 12.20
N ARG A 220 -2.64 4.06 11.74
CA ARG A 220 -1.33 4.47 12.28
C ARG A 220 -1.40 4.73 13.80
N ARG A 221 -2.38 5.50 14.27
CA ARG A 221 -2.53 5.78 15.71
C ARG A 221 -2.90 4.56 16.54
N LEU A 222 -3.58 3.56 15.95
CA LEU A 222 -3.93 2.32 16.64
C LEU A 222 -2.71 1.42 16.83
N GLU A 223 -1.74 1.49 15.91
CA GLU A 223 -0.45 0.77 15.95
C GLU A 223 0.54 1.48 16.89
N ASP A 224 0.64 2.81 16.79
CA ASP A 224 1.68 3.58 17.48
C ASP A 224 1.31 3.95 18.93
N THR A 225 0.05 3.77 19.34
CA THR A 225 -0.42 4.24 20.66
C THR A 225 -1.43 3.30 21.32
N ASP A 226 -1.52 3.36 22.65
CA ASP A 226 -2.52 2.65 23.46
C ASP A 226 -3.88 3.37 23.59
N ARG A 227 -4.05 4.52 22.92
CA ARG A 227 -5.22 5.39 23.08
C ARG A 227 -6.50 4.70 22.63
N ARG A 228 -7.64 4.92 23.29
CA ARG A 228 -8.87 4.18 22.93
C ARG A 228 -9.30 4.51 21.50
N ALA A 229 -9.72 3.50 20.75
CA ALA A 229 -10.17 3.66 19.36
C ALA A 229 -11.29 4.71 19.21
N GLN A 230 -12.16 4.83 20.23
CA GLN A 230 -13.21 5.84 20.27
C GLN A 230 -12.66 7.28 20.37
N ASP A 231 -11.60 7.48 21.15
CA ASP A 231 -10.96 8.79 21.29
C ASP A 231 -10.21 9.17 20.00
N ILE A 232 -9.53 8.20 19.38
CA ILE A 232 -8.88 8.37 18.07
C ILE A 232 -9.91 8.78 17.01
N ALA A 233 -11.04 8.08 16.93
CA ALA A 233 -12.10 8.40 15.97
C ALA A 233 -12.62 9.83 16.14
N ARG A 234 -12.89 10.26 17.39
CA ARG A 234 -13.37 11.61 17.68
C ARG A 234 -12.36 12.68 17.27
N GLU A 235 -11.08 12.48 17.56
CA GLU A 235 -10.02 13.43 17.18
C GLU A 235 -9.78 13.51 15.68
N LEU A 236 -10.14 12.48 14.94
CA LEU A 236 -10.12 12.46 13.49
C LEU A 236 -11.43 12.97 12.89
N GLY A 237 -12.27 13.64 13.69
CA GLY A 237 -13.48 14.30 13.23
C GLY A 237 -14.62 13.36 12.86
N PHE A 238 -14.67 12.14 13.43
CA PHE A 238 -15.84 11.28 13.38
C PHE A 238 -16.77 11.54 14.58
N ASP A 239 -17.97 12.07 14.31
CA ASP A 239 -18.96 12.33 15.34
C ASP A 239 -19.60 11.06 15.92
N ASN A 240 -19.58 9.96 15.15
CA ASN A 240 -20.22 8.71 15.52
C ASN A 240 -19.24 7.53 15.41
N TYR A 241 -18.93 6.93 16.56
CA TYR A 241 -18.03 5.78 16.63
C TYR A 241 -18.54 4.54 15.89
N ALA A 242 -19.84 4.26 15.90
CA ALA A 242 -20.41 3.13 15.18
C ALA A 242 -20.24 3.30 13.65
N TYR A 243 -20.41 4.54 13.16
CA TYR A 243 -20.15 4.88 11.76
C TYR A 243 -18.67 4.69 11.40
N PHE A 244 -17.77 5.25 12.23
CA PHE A 244 -16.33 5.04 12.10
C PHE A 244 -15.96 3.55 12.09
N SER A 245 -16.41 2.78 13.07
CA SER A 245 -16.07 1.36 13.19
C SER A 245 -16.53 0.54 11.98
N ARG A 246 -17.67 0.89 11.38
CA ARG A 246 -18.16 0.24 10.15
C ARG A 246 -17.28 0.59 8.95
N LEU A 247 -16.93 1.87 8.79
CA LEU A 247 -16.03 2.31 7.72
C LEU A 247 -14.64 1.72 7.88
N PHE A 248 -14.10 1.73 9.09
CA PHE A 248 -12.81 1.15 9.43
C PHE A 248 -12.78 -0.34 9.11
N LYS A 249 -13.82 -1.09 9.48
CA LYS A 249 -13.94 -2.51 9.12
C LYS A 249 -14.07 -2.73 7.62
N LYS A 250 -14.79 -1.86 6.91
CA LYS A 250 -14.85 -1.93 5.44
C LYS A 250 -13.48 -1.66 4.79
N HIS A 251 -12.71 -0.73 5.36
CA HIS A 251 -11.42 -0.32 4.84
C HIS A 251 -10.30 -1.32 5.15
N THR A 252 -10.28 -1.89 6.35
CA THR A 252 -9.19 -2.75 6.85
C THR A 252 -9.56 -4.24 6.93
N GLY A 253 -10.83 -4.58 6.71
CA GLY A 253 -11.38 -5.92 6.95
C GLY A 253 -11.68 -6.24 8.42
N ARG A 254 -11.27 -5.40 9.37
CA ARG A 254 -11.34 -5.67 10.83
C ARG A 254 -11.91 -4.48 11.61
N SER A 255 -12.58 -4.74 12.73
CA SER A 255 -12.96 -3.64 13.62
C SER A 255 -11.72 -2.97 14.23
N PRO A 256 -11.79 -1.70 14.68
CA PRO A 256 -10.66 -1.01 15.30
C PRO A 256 -10.03 -1.78 16.48
N THR A 257 -10.87 -2.43 17.29
CA THR A 257 -10.43 -3.23 18.44
C THR A 257 -9.72 -4.52 18.01
N GLU A 258 -10.23 -5.20 16.98
CA GLU A 258 -9.57 -6.38 16.41
C GLU A 258 -8.25 -6.00 15.76
N TYR A 259 -8.22 -4.89 15.01
CA TYR A 259 -7.02 -4.39 14.35
C TYR A 259 -5.87 -4.21 15.35
N ARG A 260 -6.09 -3.48 16.46
CA ARG A 260 -5.07 -3.29 17.50
C ARG A 260 -4.54 -4.59 18.10
N ARG A 261 -5.41 -5.56 18.39
CA ARG A 261 -4.99 -6.83 19.02
C ARG A 261 -4.02 -7.65 18.17
N HIS A 262 -3.91 -7.33 16.89
CA HIS A 262 -3.06 -8.02 15.92
C HIS A 262 -1.90 -7.17 15.41
N SER A 263 -1.79 -5.91 15.84
CA SER A 263 -0.68 -5.02 15.54
C SER A 263 0.42 -5.04 16.61
N VAL A 264 0.21 -5.78 17.71
CA VAL A 264 1.13 -5.93 18.85
C VAL A 264 1.61 -7.37 18.95
#